data_AF-A0A1A3KQF6-F1
#
_entry.id   AF-A0A1A3KQF6-F1
#
_cell.length_a   1.000
_cell.length_b   1.000
_cell.length_c   1.000
_cell.angle_alpha   90.00
_cell.angle_beta   90.00
_cell.angle_gamma   90.00
#
_symmetry.space_group_name_H-M   'P 1'
#
loop_
_entity.id
_entity.type
_entity.pdbx_description
1 polymer ?
#
loop_
_entity_poly.entity_id
_entity_poly.type
_entity_poly.pdbx_seq_one_letter_code
_entity_poly.pdbx_strand_id
1 'polypeptide(L)'
;MTLQVRRVRFDFAGNDIPFMWHPQRPAFAVQCNLITFFAPGFEKFIVDATREAIPLIRDPRTADEAAAYLRQEAQHSAAHMSHFRALVRRWPGLQTTMDEVLASFEHLSATKPLAWRLAYTAVIENTFTPYFKVFLDHEDKLFEPGDERVASLFLWHFVEEIEHRSSALMVYDAVHGSFPYRVQAIGGVLKHIGEVLAIVSRGFQEHVPAADGGEYGQLLPAGWSPRAIRASINASRRLTGPGQGTYSGVPKREMAAMLSGLVRSQGPRHDPTYEKLPPFAGRWFDRYAEEPKCAAHWYSVGATSG
;
A
#
# COMPACT_ATOMS: atom_id res chain seq x y z
N MET A 1 12.79 2.34 18.23
CA MET A 1 13.64 1.67 17.22
C MET A 1 13.95 2.71 16.16
N THR A 2 15.17 2.72 15.62
CA THR A 2 15.51 3.60 14.49
C THR A 2 15.14 2.88 13.19
N LEU A 3 14.41 3.55 12.30
CA LEU A 3 14.04 2.98 11.00
C LEU A 3 15.28 2.60 10.18
N GLN A 4 15.27 1.41 9.60
CA GLN A 4 16.37 0.90 8.78
C GLN A 4 16.01 1.04 7.30
N VAL A 5 16.81 1.80 6.54
CA VAL A 5 16.63 1.91 5.09
C VAL A 5 17.20 0.66 4.41
N ARG A 6 16.32 -0.18 3.85
CA ARG A 6 16.70 -1.39 3.09
C ARG A 6 16.61 -1.12 1.59
N ARG A 7 17.67 -1.43 0.85
CA ARG A 7 17.69 -1.29 -0.62
C ARG A 7 17.49 -2.67 -1.25
N VAL A 8 16.25 -3.06 -1.45
CA VAL A 8 15.89 -4.33 -2.09
C VAL A 8 15.83 -4.15 -3.60
N ARG A 9 16.44 -5.06 -4.36
CA ARG A 9 16.41 -5.07 -5.83
C ARG A 9 15.58 -6.26 -6.29
N PHE A 10 14.36 -6.00 -6.75
CA PHE A 10 13.47 -7.01 -7.30
C PHE A 10 13.76 -7.24 -8.79
N ASP A 11 13.69 -8.50 -9.23
CA ASP A 11 13.97 -8.89 -10.62
C ASP A 11 12.77 -8.64 -11.56
N PHE A 12 12.45 -7.37 -11.77
CA PHE A 12 11.41 -6.94 -12.72
C PHE A 12 11.97 -6.57 -14.10
N ALA A 13 13.30 -6.67 -14.30
CA ALA A 13 13.95 -6.29 -15.56
C ALA A 13 14.05 -7.47 -16.55
N GLY A 14 14.03 -8.71 -16.05
CA GLY A 14 14.05 -9.91 -16.87
C GLY A 14 12.70 -10.23 -17.52
N ASN A 15 12.23 -11.46 -17.32
CA ASN A 15 11.00 -11.98 -17.91
C ASN A 15 9.77 -11.14 -17.54
N ASP A 16 8.78 -11.14 -18.44
CA ASP A 16 7.49 -10.47 -18.22
C ASP A 16 6.86 -10.86 -16.88
N ILE A 17 6.20 -9.87 -16.29
CA ILE A 17 5.35 -10.06 -15.10
C ILE A 17 3.91 -10.19 -15.59
N PRO A 18 3.21 -11.30 -15.30
CA PRO A 18 1.79 -11.39 -15.59
C PRO A 18 1.01 -10.37 -14.76
N PHE A 19 0.06 -9.66 -15.36
CA PHE A 19 -0.86 -8.79 -14.62
C PHE A 19 -1.62 -9.60 -13.57
N MET A 20 -2.08 -10.79 -13.96
CA MET A 20 -2.62 -11.80 -13.05
C MET A 20 -1.50 -12.64 -12.43
N TRP A 21 -0.68 -12.03 -11.57
CA TRP A 21 0.47 -12.68 -10.94
C TRP A 21 0.12 -13.79 -9.93
N HIS A 22 -1.15 -13.87 -9.52
CA HIS A 22 -1.65 -14.98 -8.72
C HIS A 22 -3.02 -15.46 -9.23
N PRO A 23 -3.04 -16.39 -10.21
CA PRO A 23 -4.28 -16.86 -10.84
C PRO A 23 -5.28 -17.53 -9.88
N GLN A 24 -4.81 -18.09 -8.76
CA GLN A 24 -5.67 -18.68 -7.73
C GLN A 24 -6.28 -17.64 -6.78
N ARG A 25 -5.70 -16.44 -6.70
CA ARG A 25 -6.18 -15.32 -5.87
C ARG A 25 -6.32 -14.03 -6.70
N PRO A 26 -7.15 -14.04 -7.75
CA PRO A 26 -7.17 -12.95 -8.72
C PRO A 26 -7.59 -11.60 -8.12
N ALA A 27 -8.49 -11.62 -7.13
CA ALA A 27 -8.90 -10.41 -6.42
C ALA A 27 -7.78 -9.79 -5.59
N PHE A 28 -6.94 -10.61 -4.96
CA PHE A 28 -5.76 -10.14 -4.24
C PHE A 28 -4.68 -9.67 -5.20
N ALA A 29 -4.47 -10.37 -6.32
CA ALA A 29 -3.51 -9.99 -7.33
C ALA A 29 -3.77 -8.57 -7.88
N VAL A 30 -5.04 -8.26 -8.21
CA VAL A 30 -5.45 -6.92 -8.66
C VAL A 30 -5.40 -5.88 -7.55
N GLN A 31 -5.70 -6.25 -6.30
CA GLN A 31 -5.54 -5.35 -5.15
C GLN A 31 -4.07 -4.91 -5.00
N CYS A 32 -3.13 -5.84 -5.16
CA CYS A 32 -1.69 -5.55 -5.19
C CYS A 32 -1.31 -4.67 -6.38
N ASN A 33 -1.79 -4.97 -7.59
CA ASN A 33 -1.54 -4.11 -8.74
C ASN A 33 -2.04 -2.68 -8.51
N LEU A 34 -3.24 -2.51 -7.92
CA LEU A 34 -3.73 -1.19 -7.52
C LEU A 34 -2.74 -0.45 -6.60
N ILE A 35 -2.19 -1.14 -5.59
CA ILE A 35 -1.20 -0.54 -4.69
C ILE A 35 0.04 -0.07 -5.48
N THR A 36 0.50 -0.83 -6.49
CA THR A 36 1.60 -0.39 -7.37
C THR A 36 1.29 0.88 -8.16
N PHE A 37 0.02 1.13 -8.53
CA PHE A 37 -0.37 2.37 -9.19
C PHE A 37 -0.60 3.53 -8.21
N PHE A 38 -0.94 3.23 -6.95
CA PHE A 38 -1.17 4.22 -5.90
C PHE A 38 0.12 4.71 -5.25
N ALA A 39 0.98 3.78 -4.85
CA ALA A 39 2.16 4.01 -4.02
C ALA A 39 3.09 5.10 -4.58
N PRO A 40 3.52 5.07 -5.86
CA PRO A 40 4.48 6.08 -6.36
C PRO A 40 4.03 7.53 -6.19
N GLY A 41 2.75 7.82 -6.45
CA GLY A 41 2.19 9.16 -6.28
C GLY A 41 2.03 9.54 -4.81
N PHE A 42 1.54 8.60 -3.99
CA PHE A 42 1.35 8.81 -2.56
C PHE A 42 2.67 9.01 -1.81
N GLU A 43 3.67 8.19 -2.08
CA GLU A 43 4.96 8.22 -1.40
C GLU A 43 5.78 9.44 -1.84
N LYS A 44 5.67 9.87 -3.11
CA LYS A 44 6.19 11.17 -3.54
C LYS A 44 5.51 12.33 -2.77
N PHE A 45 4.18 12.26 -2.61
CA PHE A 45 3.42 13.25 -1.84
C PHE A 45 3.85 13.29 -0.37
N ILE A 46 4.11 12.12 0.25
CA ILE A 46 4.71 12.00 1.58
C ILE A 46 6.08 12.67 1.63
N VAL A 47 6.98 12.29 0.70
CA VAL A 47 8.37 12.78 0.64
C VAL A 47 8.39 14.30 0.54
N ASP A 48 7.57 14.88 -0.33
CA ASP A 48 7.53 16.32 -0.55
C ASP A 48 6.96 17.07 0.66
N ALA A 49 5.88 16.58 1.28
CA ALA A 49 5.32 17.18 2.50
C ALA A 49 6.26 17.06 3.71
N THR A 50 6.88 15.89 3.90
CA THR A 50 7.80 15.63 5.01
C THR A 50 9.07 16.46 4.88
N ARG A 51 9.61 16.61 3.66
CA ARG A 51 10.78 17.47 3.43
C ARG A 51 10.52 18.92 3.82
N GLU A 52 9.34 19.44 3.50
CA GLU A 52 8.91 20.79 3.89
C GLU A 52 8.65 20.91 5.41
N ALA A 53 8.22 19.81 6.04
CA ALA A 53 7.96 19.74 7.48
C ALA A 53 9.24 19.74 8.34
N ILE A 54 10.32 19.07 7.90
CA ILE A 54 11.55 18.86 8.70
C ILE A 54 12.09 20.15 9.35
N PRO A 55 12.23 21.29 8.64
CA PRO A 55 12.73 22.54 9.26
C PRO A 55 11.81 23.12 10.34
N LEU A 56 10.56 22.68 10.43
CA LEU A 56 9.57 23.13 11.41
C LEU A 56 9.54 22.25 12.67
N ILE A 57 10.17 21.08 12.63
CA ILE A 57 10.18 20.10 13.72
C ILE A 57 11.20 20.52 14.78
N ARG A 58 10.75 20.60 16.05
CA ARG A 58 11.59 21.04 17.18
C ARG A 58 12.31 19.92 17.91
N ASP A 59 11.69 18.74 18.06
CA ASP A 59 12.34 17.57 18.68
C ASP A 59 13.30 16.93 17.67
N PRO A 60 14.62 16.93 17.93
CA PRO A 60 15.60 16.30 17.02
C PRO A 60 15.28 14.84 16.72
N ARG A 61 14.71 14.09 17.67
CA ARG A 61 14.36 12.68 17.47
C ARG A 61 13.26 12.52 16.43
N THR A 62 12.28 13.42 16.42
CA THR A 62 11.22 13.41 15.40
C THR A 62 11.76 13.85 14.04
N ALA A 63 12.73 14.76 14.00
CA ALA A 63 13.39 15.15 12.76
C ALA A 63 14.23 13.99 12.17
N ASP A 64 14.93 13.24 13.02
CA ASP A 64 15.70 12.05 12.62
C ASP A 64 14.78 10.94 12.07
N GLU A 65 13.67 10.68 12.76
CA GLU A 65 12.62 9.77 12.31
C GLU A 65 12.06 10.20 10.95
N ALA A 66 11.67 11.47 10.80
CA ALA A 66 11.14 12.03 9.56
C ALA A 66 12.14 11.89 8.39
N ALA A 67 13.43 12.08 8.66
CA ALA A 67 14.47 11.92 7.65
C ALA A 67 14.67 10.44 7.25
N ALA A 68 14.55 9.50 8.19
CA ALA A 68 14.65 8.07 7.91
C ALA A 68 13.42 7.55 7.15
N TYR A 69 12.24 7.96 7.59
CA TYR A 69 10.96 7.72 6.94
C TYR A 69 10.99 8.15 5.47
N LEU A 70 11.36 9.39 5.16
CA LEU A 70 11.49 9.89 3.77
C LEU A 70 12.38 8.97 2.89
N ARG A 71 13.45 8.41 3.44
CA ARG A 71 14.35 7.52 2.70
C ARG A 71 13.73 6.16 2.42
N GLN A 72 12.93 5.60 3.33
CA GLN A 72 12.18 4.35 3.10
C GLN A 72 11.11 4.56 2.03
N GLU A 73 10.30 5.61 2.14
CA GLU A 73 9.29 5.97 1.13
C GLU A 73 9.86 6.10 -0.28
N ALA A 74 11.04 6.71 -0.40
CA ALA A 74 11.73 6.81 -1.68
C ALA A 74 12.17 5.43 -2.23
N GLN A 75 12.49 4.45 -1.38
CA GLN A 75 12.75 3.08 -1.80
C GLN A 75 11.48 2.35 -2.22
N HIS A 76 10.39 2.48 -1.44
CA HIS A 76 9.08 1.91 -1.79
C HIS A 76 8.66 2.37 -3.19
N SER A 77 8.75 3.68 -3.44
CA SER A 77 8.35 4.31 -4.70
C SER A 77 9.16 3.79 -5.88
N ALA A 78 10.48 3.68 -5.70
CA ALA A 78 11.35 3.14 -6.73
C ALA A 78 11.04 1.67 -7.06
N ALA A 79 10.71 0.87 -6.04
CA ALA A 79 10.39 -0.54 -6.20
C ALA A 79 9.03 -0.74 -6.90
N HIS A 80 7.99 -0.01 -6.49
CA HIS A 80 6.70 -0.01 -7.18
C HIS A 80 6.81 0.50 -8.61
N MET A 81 7.58 1.55 -8.87
CA MET A 81 7.84 2.01 -10.24
C MET A 81 8.56 0.94 -11.09
N SER A 82 9.36 0.06 -10.48
CA SER A 82 9.96 -1.07 -11.18
C SER A 82 8.93 -2.13 -11.56
N HIS A 83 8.01 -2.48 -10.66
CA HIS A 83 6.90 -3.37 -10.97
C HIS A 83 5.96 -2.77 -12.04
N PHE A 84 5.59 -1.50 -11.90
CA PHE A 84 4.81 -0.76 -12.89
C PHE A 84 5.47 -0.77 -14.28
N ARG A 85 6.76 -0.46 -14.38
CA ARG A 85 7.50 -0.52 -15.65
C ARG A 85 7.43 -1.91 -16.28
N ALA A 86 7.46 -2.98 -15.48
CA ALA A 86 7.31 -4.33 -16.00
C ALA A 86 5.92 -4.60 -16.58
N LEU A 87 4.85 -4.09 -15.96
CA LEU A 87 3.50 -4.17 -16.51
C LEU A 87 3.38 -3.35 -17.80
N VAL A 88 3.90 -2.12 -17.83
CA VAL A 88 3.83 -1.24 -19.01
C VAL A 88 4.56 -1.81 -20.23
N ARG A 89 5.63 -2.61 -20.05
CA ARG A 89 6.28 -3.28 -21.19
C ARG A 89 5.31 -4.14 -22.00
N ARG A 90 4.37 -4.81 -21.34
CA ARG A 90 3.36 -5.66 -21.98
C ARG A 90 2.05 -4.93 -22.28
N TRP A 91 1.66 -3.99 -21.42
CA TRP A 91 0.45 -3.18 -21.60
C TRP A 91 0.78 -1.68 -21.57
N PRO A 92 1.32 -1.10 -22.67
CA PRO A 92 1.81 0.29 -22.70
C PRO A 92 0.76 1.34 -22.34
N GLY A 93 -0.53 1.07 -22.59
CA GLY A 93 -1.63 1.98 -22.23
C GLY A 93 -1.74 2.25 -20.72
N LEU A 94 -1.22 1.37 -19.87
CA LEU A 94 -1.15 1.60 -18.43
C LEU A 94 -0.30 2.82 -18.05
N GLN A 95 0.56 3.33 -18.95
CA GLN A 95 1.27 4.59 -18.73
C GLN A 95 0.31 5.74 -18.46
N THR A 96 -0.76 5.86 -19.26
CA THR A 96 -1.78 6.91 -19.08
C THR A 96 -2.46 6.80 -17.72
N THR A 97 -2.71 5.58 -17.24
CA THR A 97 -3.29 5.36 -15.90
C THR A 97 -2.38 5.87 -14.80
N MET A 98 -1.07 5.56 -14.86
CA MET A 98 -0.11 6.06 -13.88
C MET A 98 0.03 7.57 -13.95
N ASP A 99 0.11 8.15 -15.15
CA ASP A 99 0.22 9.60 -15.34
C ASP A 99 -0.97 10.35 -14.73
N GLU A 100 -2.19 9.83 -14.89
CA GLU A 100 -3.39 10.39 -14.25
C GLU A 100 -3.35 10.32 -12.71
N VAL A 101 -2.86 9.21 -12.14
CA VAL A 101 -2.69 9.09 -10.69
C VAL A 101 -1.62 10.06 -10.17
N LEU A 102 -0.46 10.15 -10.84
CA LEU A 102 0.60 11.09 -10.46
C LEU A 102 0.10 12.53 -10.52
N ALA A 103 -0.61 12.90 -11.60
CA ALA A 103 -1.20 14.23 -11.76
C ALA A 103 -2.22 14.55 -10.65
N SER A 104 -2.99 13.56 -10.16
CA SER A 104 -3.95 13.79 -9.07
C SER A 104 -3.25 14.15 -7.74
N PHE A 105 -2.15 13.45 -7.42
CA PHE A 105 -1.32 13.78 -6.26
C PHE A 105 -0.57 15.10 -6.43
N GLU A 106 -0.04 15.39 -7.62
CA GLU A 106 0.61 16.67 -7.92
C GLU A 106 -0.35 17.86 -7.76
N HIS A 107 -1.61 17.69 -8.17
CA HIS A 107 -2.65 18.69 -7.94
C HIS A 107 -2.88 18.95 -6.45
N LEU A 108 -2.91 17.91 -5.60
CA LEU A 108 -2.99 18.09 -4.15
C LEU A 108 -1.75 18.79 -3.59
N SER A 109 -0.55 18.41 -4.03
CA SER A 109 0.71 19.07 -3.65
C SER A 109 0.70 20.56 -3.97
N ALA A 110 0.16 20.94 -5.14
CA ALA A 110 0.10 22.32 -5.59
C ALA A 110 -1.00 23.17 -4.91
N THR A 111 -2.10 22.55 -4.48
CA THR A 111 -3.31 23.28 -4.04
C THR A 111 -3.60 23.16 -2.54
N LYS A 112 -3.03 22.18 -1.84
CA LYS A 112 -3.32 21.94 -0.42
C LYS A 112 -2.22 22.48 0.49
N PRO A 113 -2.58 23.12 1.61
CA PRO A 113 -1.59 23.59 2.58
C PRO A 113 -0.87 22.40 3.21
N LEU A 114 0.36 22.63 3.67
CA LEU A 114 1.19 21.60 4.31
C LEU A 114 0.45 20.83 5.41
N ALA A 115 -0.29 21.53 6.28
CA ALA A 115 -1.07 20.92 7.35
C ALA A 115 -2.09 19.88 6.83
N TRP A 116 -2.74 20.14 5.69
CA TRP A 116 -3.66 19.18 5.08
C TRP A 116 -2.90 18.00 4.48
N ARG A 117 -1.75 18.23 3.86
CA ARG A 117 -0.93 17.16 3.27
C ARG A 117 -0.40 16.21 4.35
N LEU A 118 0.12 16.74 5.45
CA LEU A 118 0.54 15.94 6.60
C LEU A 118 -0.64 15.22 7.28
N ALA A 119 -1.82 15.84 7.35
CA ALA A 119 -3.02 15.17 7.84
C ALA A 119 -3.43 14.01 6.92
N TYR A 120 -3.32 14.20 5.60
CA TYR A 120 -3.63 13.18 4.60
C TYR A 120 -2.73 11.95 4.77
N THR A 121 -1.42 12.15 4.87
CA THR A 121 -0.47 11.04 5.06
C THR A 121 -0.75 10.30 6.37
N ALA A 122 -0.93 11.02 7.48
CA ALA A 122 -1.26 10.42 8.77
C ALA A 122 -2.59 9.66 8.75
N VAL A 123 -3.63 10.17 8.06
CA VAL A 123 -4.92 9.47 7.94
C VAL A 123 -4.74 8.14 7.23
N ILE A 124 -3.98 8.10 6.13
CA ILE A 124 -3.75 6.88 5.35
C ILE A 124 -2.89 5.89 6.14
N GLU A 125 -1.72 6.29 6.66
CA GLU A 125 -0.80 5.34 7.31
C GLU A 125 -1.34 4.72 8.58
N ASN A 126 -2.15 5.46 9.35
CA ASN A 126 -2.85 4.90 10.51
C ASN A 126 -3.71 3.67 10.14
N THR A 127 -4.14 3.54 8.88
CA THR A 127 -4.89 2.37 8.42
C THR A 127 -4.03 1.16 8.08
N PHE A 128 -2.73 1.32 7.84
CA PHE A 128 -1.87 0.27 7.30
C PHE A 128 -1.67 -0.88 8.27
N THR A 129 -1.40 -0.61 9.55
CA THR A 129 -1.21 -1.70 10.53
C THR A 129 -2.44 -2.61 10.65
N PRO A 130 -3.67 -2.13 10.91
CA PRO A 130 -4.83 -3.01 10.97
C PRO A 130 -5.17 -3.67 9.62
N TYR A 131 -4.84 -3.02 8.50
CA TYR A 131 -5.12 -3.52 7.16
C TYR A 131 -4.13 -4.59 6.69
N PHE A 132 -2.84 -4.26 6.62
CA PHE A 132 -1.76 -5.14 6.15
C PHE A 132 -1.51 -6.31 7.10
N LYS A 133 -1.85 -6.18 8.40
CA LYS A 133 -1.81 -7.32 9.32
C LYS A 133 -2.59 -8.52 8.80
N VAL A 134 -3.76 -8.33 8.18
CA VAL A 134 -4.54 -9.45 7.62
C VAL A 134 -3.80 -10.12 6.47
N PHE A 135 -3.08 -9.36 5.65
CA PHE A 135 -2.32 -9.93 4.54
C PHE A 135 -1.09 -10.69 5.03
N LEU A 136 -0.38 -10.15 6.01
CA LEU A 136 0.83 -10.77 6.57
C LEU A 136 0.53 -11.97 7.47
N ASP A 137 -0.61 -11.98 8.18
CA ASP A 137 -1.04 -13.13 8.99
C ASP A 137 -1.53 -14.32 8.12
N HIS A 138 -1.84 -14.08 6.85
CA HIS A 138 -2.30 -15.10 5.87
C HIS A 138 -1.45 -15.10 4.60
N GLU A 139 -0.16 -14.81 4.76
CA GLU A 139 0.76 -14.68 3.64
C GLU A 139 0.86 -15.98 2.80
N ASP A 140 0.87 -17.12 3.49
CA ASP A 140 0.85 -18.49 2.98
C ASP A 140 -0.31 -18.76 2.01
N LYS A 141 -1.42 -18.04 2.18
CA LYS A 141 -2.65 -18.22 1.39
C LYS A 141 -2.83 -17.17 0.29
N LEU A 142 -2.22 -16.01 0.48
CA LEU A 142 -2.45 -14.81 -0.33
C LEU A 142 -1.33 -14.55 -1.32
N PHE A 143 -0.12 -15.03 -1.05
CA PHE A 143 1.04 -14.77 -1.90
C PHE A 143 1.54 -16.03 -2.59
N GLU A 144 1.49 -17.20 -1.95
CA GLU A 144 1.84 -18.48 -2.59
C GLU A 144 0.63 -19.13 -3.29
N PRO A 145 0.82 -19.77 -4.46
CA PRO A 145 2.05 -19.88 -5.26
C PRO A 145 2.13 -18.81 -6.36
N GLY A 146 1.78 -17.56 -6.06
CA GLY A 146 1.89 -16.45 -7.03
C GLY A 146 3.33 -16.17 -7.48
N ASP A 147 3.49 -15.27 -8.45
CA ASP A 147 4.81 -14.84 -8.91
C ASP A 147 5.63 -14.27 -7.74
N GLU A 148 6.69 -14.98 -7.37
CA GLU A 148 7.50 -14.66 -6.19
C GLU A 148 8.07 -13.25 -6.23
N ARG A 149 8.38 -12.72 -7.42
CA ARG A 149 8.97 -11.38 -7.56
C ARG A 149 8.00 -10.31 -7.09
N VAL A 150 6.73 -10.47 -7.47
CA VAL A 150 5.64 -9.58 -7.06
C VAL A 150 5.31 -9.81 -5.60
N ALA A 151 5.20 -11.06 -5.17
CA ALA A 151 4.92 -11.38 -3.77
C ALA A 151 5.98 -10.80 -2.81
N SER A 152 7.26 -10.97 -3.13
CA SER A 152 8.37 -10.47 -2.31
C SER A 152 8.37 -8.95 -2.19
N LEU A 153 8.02 -8.23 -3.27
CA LEU A 153 7.83 -6.77 -3.24
C LEU A 153 6.79 -6.37 -2.19
N PHE A 154 5.60 -6.97 -2.24
CA PHE A 154 4.52 -6.61 -1.34
C PHE A 154 4.77 -7.05 0.10
N LEU A 155 5.39 -8.21 0.32
CA LEU A 155 5.76 -8.66 1.66
C LEU A 155 6.77 -7.70 2.30
N TRP A 156 7.82 -7.33 1.57
CA TRP A 156 8.79 -6.32 2.03
C TRP A 156 8.10 -4.99 2.33
N HIS A 157 7.32 -4.48 1.38
CA HIS A 157 6.63 -3.20 1.53
C HIS A 157 5.71 -3.20 2.76
N PHE A 158 4.78 -4.15 2.86
CA PHE A 158 3.83 -4.21 3.97
C PHE A 158 4.50 -4.39 5.34
N VAL A 159 5.66 -5.04 5.40
CA VAL A 159 6.43 -5.17 6.64
C VAL A 159 7.10 -3.85 7.03
N GLU A 160 7.67 -3.11 6.07
CA GLU A 160 8.24 -1.77 6.34
C GLU A 160 7.15 -0.75 6.71
N GLU A 161 5.97 -0.83 6.08
CA GLU A 161 4.78 -0.03 6.43
C GLU A 161 4.32 -0.22 7.89
N ILE A 162 4.64 -1.37 8.49
CA ILE A 162 4.40 -1.63 9.91
C ILE A 162 5.57 -1.15 10.78
N GLU A 163 6.80 -1.13 10.25
CA GLU A 163 7.98 -0.60 10.95
C GLU A 163 7.80 0.89 11.26
N HIS A 164 7.41 1.67 10.26
CA HIS A 164 7.25 3.13 10.35
C HIS A 164 5.81 3.61 10.56
N ARG A 165 4.94 2.73 11.07
CA ARG A 165 3.50 2.99 11.34
C ARG A 165 3.19 4.25 12.17
N SER A 166 4.17 4.80 12.88
CA SER A 166 4.04 6.03 13.67
C SER A 166 4.51 7.29 12.94
N SER A 167 5.28 7.17 11.86
CA SER A 167 6.12 8.25 11.34
C SER A 167 5.28 9.39 10.74
N ALA A 168 4.28 9.13 9.89
CA ALA A 168 3.43 10.23 9.40
C ALA A 168 2.66 10.95 10.52
N LEU A 169 2.15 10.20 11.52
CA LEU A 169 1.44 10.81 12.64
C LEU A 169 2.39 11.66 13.50
N MET A 170 3.61 11.18 13.76
CA MET A 170 4.65 11.95 14.45
C MET A 170 5.01 13.24 13.73
N VAL A 171 5.18 13.20 12.40
CA VAL A 171 5.47 14.40 11.59
C VAL A 171 4.29 15.37 11.62
N TYR A 172 3.06 14.87 11.47
CA TYR A 172 1.86 15.69 11.57
C TYR A 172 1.72 16.36 12.94
N ASP A 173 1.95 15.62 14.03
CA ASP A 173 1.82 16.13 15.39
C ASP A 173 2.91 17.13 15.75
N ALA A 174 4.12 16.96 15.22
CA ALA A 174 5.22 17.90 15.43
C ALA A 174 5.03 19.25 14.74
N VAL A 175 4.32 19.30 13.62
CA VAL A 175 4.12 20.54 12.84
C VAL A 175 2.75 21.19 13.07
N HIS A 176 1.68 20.39 13.16
CA HIS A 176 0.32 20.92 13.27
C HIS A 176 -0.45 20.38 14.49
N GLY A 177 -0.40 19.07 14.77
CA GLY A 177 -0.90 18.48 16.04
C GLY A 177 -2.37 18.72 16.39
N SER A 178 -3.23 18.99 15.41
CA SER A 178 -4.64 19.30 15.64
C SER A 178 -5.54 18.10 15.31
N PHE A 179 -5.87 17.29 16.31
CA PHE A 179 -6.78 16.15 16.12
C PHE A 179 -8.09 16.52 15.37
N PRO A 180 -8.82 17.60 15.73
CA PRO A 180 -10.02 17.99 14.98
C PRO A 180 -9.75 18.30 13.51
N TYR A 181 -8.62 18.93 13.19
CA TYR A 181 -8.23 19.20 11.81
C TYR A 181 -7.95 17.90 11.04
N ARG A 182 -7.24 16.95 11.66
CA ARG A 182 -7.00 15.63 11.06
C ARG A 182 -8.31 14.90 10.75
N VAL A 183 -9.27 14.92 11.67
CA VAL A 183 -10.61 14.35 11.44
C VAL A 183 -11.34 15.05 10.30
N GLN A 184 -11.28 16.38 10.23
CA GLN A 184 -11.86 17.14 9.11
C GLN A 184 -11.24 16.78 7.76
N ALA A 185 -9.94 16.43 7.72
CA ALA A 185 -9.26 16.02 6.49
C ALA A 185 -9.76 14.68 5.93
N ILE A 186 -10.29 13.77 6.78
CA ILE A 186 -10.71 12.41 6.37
C ILE A 186 -11.67 12.43 5.18
N GLY A 187 -12.65 13.34 5.15
CA GLY A 187 -13.59 13.43 4.03
C GLY A 187 -12.91 13.75 2.69
N GLY A 188 -11.91 14.64 2.71
CA GLY A 188 -11.10 14.98 1.53
C GLY A 188 -10.17 13.84 1.13
N VAL A 189 -9.59 13.13 2.10
CA VAL A 189 -8.77 11.94 1.87
C VAL A 189 -9.60 10.86 1.18
N LEU A 190 -10.76 10.51 1.74
CA LEU A 190 -11.66 9.52 1.15
C LEU A 190 -12.05 9.92 -0.27
N LYS A 191 -12.45 11.18 -0.50
CA LYS A 191 -12.78 11.65 -1.84
C LYS A 191 -11.66 11.38 -2.85
N HIS A 192 -10.42 11.75 -2.52
CA HIS A 192 -9.27 11.56 -3.40
C HIS A 192 -8.92 10.08 -3.61
N ILE A 193 -8.96 9.24 -2.56
CA ILE A 193 -8.80 7.79 -2.73
C ILE A 193 -9.85 7.22 -3.67
N GLY A 194 -11.09 7.70 -3.59
CA GLY A 194 -12.15 7.31 -4.50
C GLY A 194 -11.87 7.68 -5.96
N GLU A 195 -11.26 8.85 -6.19
CA GLU A 195 -10.81 9.30 -7.52
C GLU A 195 -9.70 8.40 -8.07
N VAL A 196 -8.68 8.09 -7.26
CA VAL A 196 -7.59 7.19 -7.64
C VAL A 196 -8.11 5.78 -7.95
N LEU A 197 -9.01 5.24 -7.12
CA LEU A 197 -9.66 3.95 -7.39
C LEU A 197 -10.41 3.95 -8.73
N ALA A 198 -11.08 5.06 -9.07
CA ALA A 198 -11.78 5.18 -10.35
C ALA A 198 -10.80 5.26 -11.54
N ILE A 199 -9.69 6.00 -11.41
CA ILE A 199 -8.63 6.07 -12.43
C ILE A 199 -8.06 4.68 -12.69
N VAL A 200 -7.61 3.99 -11.64
CA VAL A 200 -6.98 2.67 -11.76
C VAL A 200 -7.96 1.60 -12.24
N SER A 201 -9.19 1.59 -11.70
CA SER A 201 -10.23 0.64 -12.15
C SER A 201 -10.52 0.79 -13.65
N ARG A 202 -10.65 2.03 -14.14
CA ARG A 202 -10.83 2.32 -15.57
C ARG A 202 -9.61 1.87 -16.37
N GLY A 203 -8.42 2.29 -15.97
CA GLY A 203 -7.17 2.00 -16.66
C GLY A 203 -6.90 0.50 -16.84
N PHE A 204 -7.16 -0.29 -15.79
CA PHE A 204 -7.03 -1.75 -15.87
C PHE A 204 -8.00 -2.38 -16.87
N GLN A 205 -9.26 -1.91 -16.90
CA GLN A 205 -10.27 -2.44 -17.82
C GLN A 205 -10.03 -2.01 -19.28
N GLU A 206 -9.46 -0.82 -19.48
CA GLU A 206 -9.24 -0.26 -20.82
C GLU A 206 -7.95 -0.77 -21.46
N HIS A 207 -6.88 -0.92 -20.68
CA HIS A 207 -5.53 -1.16 -21.21
C HIS A 207 -5.02 -2.59 -21.03
N VAL A 208 -5.68 -3.41 -20.21
CA VAL A 208 -5.34 -4.83 -20.03
C VAL A 208 -6.45 -5.68 -20.66
N PRO A 209 -6.14 -6.56 -21.63
CA PRO A 209 -7.13 -7.47 -22.19
C PRO A 209 -7.78 -8.35 -21.11
N ALA A 210 -9.06 -8.73 -21.32
CA ALA A 210 -9.76 -9.62 -20.40
C ALA A 210 -9.02 -10.96 -20.19
N ALA A 211 -8.40 -11.51 -21.26
CA ALA A 211 -7.60 -12.73 -21.20
C ALA A 211 -6.37 -12.62 -20.27
N ASP A 212 -5.84 -11.41 -20.06
CA ASP A 212 -4.74 -11.13 -19.14
C ASP A 212 -5.24 -10.70 -17.73
N GLY A 213 -6.57 -10.58 -17.55
CA GLY A 213 -7.22 -10.25 -16.29
C GLY A 213 -7.67 -8.80 -16.12
N GLY A 214 -7.71 -7.98 -17.18
CA GLY A 214 -8.13 -6.57 -17.07
C GLY A 214 -9.56 -6.37 -16.56
N GLU A 215 -10.46 -7.32 -16.81
CA GLU A 215 -11.83 -7.26 -16.31
C GLU A 215 -11.93 -7.27 -14.78
N TYR A 216 -10.92 -7.82 -14.08
CA TYR A 216 -10.84 -7.80 -12.63
C TYR A 216 -10.59 -6.40 -12.06
N GLY A 217 -10.27 -5.39 -12.90
CA GLY A 217 -10.31 -3.98 -12.51
C GLY A 217 -11.69 -3.54 -11.98
N GLN A 218 -12.77 -4.25 -12.35
CA GLN A 218 -14.12 -4.03 -11.82
C GLN A 218 -14.28 -4.40 -10.34
N LEU A 219 -13.34 -5.16 -9.77
CA LEU A 219 -13.34 -5.46 -8.34
C LEU A 219 -13.05 -4.22 -7.49
N LEU A 220 -12.33 -3.25 -8.06
CA LEU A 220 -12.05 -1.98 -7.42
C LEU A 220 -13.28 -1.08 -7.52
N PRO A 221 -13.84 -0.59 -6.40
CA PRO A 221 -14.98 0.33 -6.48
C PRO A 221 -14.51 1.66 -7.06
N ALA A 222 -15.07 2.08 -8.20
CA ALA A 222 -14.80 3.37 -8.82
C ALA A 222 -15.42 4.53 -8.00
N GLY A 223 -14.80 4.82 -6.85
CA GLY A 223 -15.26 5.76 -5.85
C GLY A 223 -16.17 5.16 -4.77
N TRP A 224 -16.61 6.00 -3.84
CA TRP A 224 -17.35 5.58 -2.64
C TRP A 224 -18.87 5.65 -2.75
N SER A 225 -19.42 5.92 -3.94
CA SER A 225 -20.87 5.96 -4.11
C SER A 225 -21.49 4.58 -3.86
N PRO A 226 -22.72 4.48 -3.29
CA PRO A 226 -23.38 3.19 -3.11
C PRO A 226 -23.51 2.37 -4.39
N ARG A 227 -23.66 3.06 -5.54
CA ARG A 227 -23.71 2.43 -6.87
C ARG A 227 -22.35 1.80 -7.23
N ALA A 228 -21.25 2.52 -7.05
CA ALA A 228 -19.90 2.03 -7.34
C ALA A 228 -19.53 0.83 -6.45
N ILE A 229 -19.83 0.92 -5.14
CA ILE A 229 -19.62 -0.18 -4.19
C ILE A 229 -20.45 -1.41 -4.59
N ARG A 230 -21.74 -1.22 -4.89
CA ARG A 230 -22.61 -2.33 -5.33
C ARG A 230 -22.12 -2.96 -6.65
N ALA A 231 -21.61 -2.15 -7.58
CA ALA A 231 -21.05 -2.65 -8.83
C ALA A 231 -19.83 -3.53 -8.59
N SER A 232 -18.89 -3.10 -7.73
CA SER A 232 -17.71 -3.90 -7.33
C SER A 232 -18.13 -5.21 -6.64
N ILE A 233 -19.10 -5.18 -5.74
CA ILE A 233 -19.63 -6.40 -5.08
C ILE A 233 -20.23 -7.37 -6.12
N ASN A 234 -21.00 -6.85 -7.08
CA ASN A 234 -21.57 -7.67 -8.14
C ASN A 234 -20.48 -8.24 -9.07
N ALA A 235 -19.45 -7.45 -9.39
CA ALA A 235 -18.30 -7.91 -10.15
C ALA A 235 -17.55 -9.01 -9.41
N SER A 236 -17.31 -8.88 -8.11
CA SER A 236 -16.71 -9.94 -7.29
C SER A 236 -17.50 -11.24 -7.37
N ARG A 237 -18.84 -11.19 -7.24
CA ARG A 237 -19.70 -12.38 -7.36
C ARG A 237 -19.64 -13.04 -8.74
N ARG A 238 -19.34 -12.28 -9.80
CA ARG A 238 -19.30 -12.78 -11.19
C ARG A 238 -17.91 -13.28 -11.58
N LEU A 239 -16.86 -12.57 -11.16
CA LEU A 239 -15.49 -12.78 -11.62
C LEU A 239 -14.69 -13.69 -10.69
N THR A 240 -15.09 -13.84 -9.43
CA THR A 240 -14.36 -14.68 -8.47
C THR A 240 -15.17 -15.92 -8.12
N GLY A 241 -14.53 -17.08 -8.19
CA GLY A 241 -15.08 -18.35 -7.71
C GLY A 241 -14.93 -18.53 -6.19
N PRO A 242 -15.42 -19.66 -5.65
CA PRO A 242 -15.17 -20.05 -4.26
C PRO A 242 -13.67 -20.02 -3.95
N GLY A 243 -13.27 -19.36 -2.86
CA GLY A 243 -11.84 -19.24 -2.51
C GLY A 243 -11.11 -18.06 -3.15
N GLN A 244 -11.68 -17.35 -4.14
CA GLN A 244 -10.92 -16.40 -4.96
C GLN A 244 -11.10 -14.91 -4.59
N GLY A 245 -11.99 -14.61 -3.63
CA GLY A 245 -12.12 -13.25 -3.09
C GLY A 245 -10.90 -12.84 -2.26
N THR A 246 -10.61 -11.54 -2.17
CA THR A 246 -9.41 -10.99 -1.49
C THR A 246 -9.22 -11.51 -0.07
N TYR A 247 -10.30 -11.63 0.71
CA TYR A 247 -10.26 -12.12 2.10
C TYR A 247 -10.78 -13.56 2.24
N SER A 248 -10.79 -14.34 1.16
CA SER A 248 -11.33 -15.69 1.21
C SER A 248 -10.42 -16.61 2.03
N GLY A 249 -10.99 -17.21 3.09
CA GLY A 249 -10.24 -18.01 4.07
C GLY A 249 -9.83 -17.25 5.33
N VAL A 250 -10.03 -15.92 5.37
CA VAL A 250 -9.78 -15.11 6.57
C VAL A 250 -10.95 -15.27 7.56
N PRO A 251 -10.68 -15.60 8.83
CA PRO A 251 -11.72 -15.71 9.86
C PRO A 251 -12.53 -14.43 10.04
N LYS A 252 -13.85 -14.53 10.21
CA LYS A 252 -14.75 -13.37 10.43
C LYS A 252 -14.33 -12.48 11.61
N ARG A 253 -13.77 -13.08 12.67
CA ARG A 253 -13.25 -12.34 13.84
C ARG A 253 -12.09 -11.42 13.48
N GLU A 254 -11.24 -11.84 12.54
CA GLU A 254 -10.08 -11.07 12.08
C GLU A 254 -10.53 -9.95 11.12
N MET A 255 -11.52 -10.22 10.28
CA MET A 255 -12.19 -9.17 9.49
C MET A 255 -12.85 -8.11 10.38
N ALA A 256 -13.54 -8.52 11.44
CA ALA A 256 -14.11 -7.59 12.42
C ALA A 256 -13.02 -6.81 13.16
N ALA A 257 -11.92 -7.47 13.53
CA ALA A 257 -10.77 -6.83 14.16
C ALA A 257 -10.14 -5.77 13.24
N MET A 258 -9.91 -6.09 11.96
CA MET A 258 -9.44 -5.15 10.94
C MET A 258 -10.36 -3.93 10.85
N LEU A 259 -11.67 -4.13 10.67
CA LEU A 259 -12.64 -3.03 10.58
C LEU A 259 -12.66 -2.16 11.84
N SER A 260 -12.62 -2.78 13.03
CA SER A 260 -12.54 -2.05 14.30
C SER A 260 -11.22 -1.28 14.44
N GLY A 261 -10.12 -1.87 13.96
CA GLY A 261 -8.78 -1.27 13.94
C GLY A 261 -8.74 -0.05 13.03
N LEU A 262 -9.32 -0.12 11.83
CA LEU A 262 -9.44 1.00 10.90
C LEU A 262 -10.14 2.19 11.56
N VAL A 263 -11.28 1.98 12.24
CA VAL A 263 -11.98 3.06 12.95
C VAL A 263 -11.15 3.58 14.12
N ARG A 264 -10.59 2.67 14.93
CA ARG A 264 -9.80 3.04 16.11
C ARG A 264 -8.53 3.82 15.76
N SER A 265 -7.93 3.51 14.60
CA SER A 265 -6.72 4.18 14.11
C SER A 265 -6.91 5.68 13.85
N GLN A 266 -8.15 6.11 13.65
CA GLN A 266 -8.49 7.52 13.45
C GLN A 266 -8.93 8.21 14.76
N GLY A 267 -8.92 7.49 15.88
CA GLY A 267 -9.35 8.00 17.18
C GLY A 267 -8.33 8.91 17.86
N PRO A 268 -8.76 9.72 18.86
CA PRO A 268 -7.90 10.66 19.58
C PRO A 268 -6.89 10.00 20.53
N ARG A 269 -7.08 8.70 20.83
CA ARG A 269 -6.17 7.89 21.65
C ARG A 269 -5.39 6.87 20.83
N HIS A 270 -5.39 7.03 19.50
CA HIS A 270 -4.60 6.16 18.67
C HIS A 270 -3.12 6.46 18.89
N ASP A 271 -2.38 5.43 19.28
CA ASP A 271 -0.93 5.44 19.33
C ASP A 271 -0.45 4.20 18.57
N PRO A 272 0.09 4.38 17.35
CA PRO A 272 0.60 3.28 16.54
C PRO A 272 1.65 2.44 17.25
N THR A 273 2.39 3.01 18.21
CA THR A 273 3.48 2.33 18.94
C THR A 273 3.00 1.05 19.61
N TYR A 274 1.77 1.04 20.14
CA TYR A 274 1.18 -0.07 20.90
C TYR A 274 0.26 -0.98 20.07
N GLU A 275 0.25 -0.84 18.75
CA GLU A 275 -0.49 -1.74 17.87
C GLU A 275 0.09 -3.17 17.93
N LYS A 276 -0.79 -4.17 17.76
CA LYS A 276 -0.37 -5.58 17.69
C LYS A 276 0.19 -5.87 16.30
N LEU A 277 1.51 -6.04 16.21
CA LEU A 277 2.18 -6.35 14.95
C LEU A 277 1.90 -7.81 14.52
N PRO A 278 1.84 -8.09 13.21
CA PRO A 278 1.80 -9.46 12.71
C PRO A 278 3.09 -10.19 13.08
N PRO A 279 3.03 -11.42 13.63
CA PRO A 279 4.23 -12.22 13.92
C PRO A 279 5.12 -12.42 12.68
N PHE A 280 4.53 -12.40 11.48
CA PHE A 280 5.29 -12.47 10.23
C PHE A 280 6.29 -11.33 10.07
N ALA A 281 5.96 -10.09 10.45
CA ALA A 281 6.88 -8.96 10.31
C ALA A 281 8.18 -9.19 11.10
N GLY A 282 8.07 -9.73 12.32
CA GLY A 282 9.24 -10.14 13.11
C GLY A 282 10.08 -11.19 12.39
N ARG A 283 9.46 -12.27 11.91
CA ARG A 283 10.15 -13.32 11.14
C ARG A 283 10.83 -12.77 9.88
N TRP A 284 10.19 -11.81 9.22
CA TRP A 284 10.73 -11.16 8.04
C TRP A 284 12.00 -10.36 8.38
N PHE A 285 11.98 -9.55 9.44
CA PHE A 285 13.16 -8.79 9.88
C PHE A 285 14.30 -9.69 10.34
N ASP A 286 13.99 -10.73 11.12
CA ASP A 286 14.99 -11.70 11.61
C ASP A 286 15.69 -12.38 10.43
N ARG A 287 14.92 -12.88 9.46
CA ARG A 287 15.46 -13.54 8.27
C ARG A 287 16.23 -12.58 7.36
N TYR A 288 15.77 -11.34 7.21
CA TYR A 288 16.51 -10.31 6.47
C TYR A 288 17.86 -9.99 7.10
N ALA A 289 17.94 -9.97 8.45
CA ALA A 289 19.18 -9.72 9.16
C ALA A 289 20.21 -10.85 8.94
N GLU A 290 19.73 -12.08 8.77
CA GLU A 290 20.57 -13.27 8.50
C GLU A 290 20.96 -13.40 7.01
N GLU A 291 20.00 -13.25 6.10
CA GLU A 291 20.18 -13.38 4.65
C GLU A 291 19.42 -12.28 3.88
N PRO A 292 20.01 -11.09 3.69
CA PRO A 292 19.34 -9.97 3.04
C PRO A 292 18.80 -10.25 1.63
N LYS A 293 19.33 -11.26 0.92
CA LYS A 293 18.83 -11.65 -0.40
C LYS A 293 17.42 -12.25 -0.35
N CYS A 294 16.98 -12.75 0.81
CA CYS A 294 15.63 -13.29 0.96
C CYS A 294 14.55 -12.23 0.70
N ALA A 295 14.83 -10.94 0.88
CA ALA A 295 13.83 -9.89 0.66
C ALA A 295 13.36 -9.79 -0.79
N ALA A 296 14.19 -10.15 -1.77
CA ALA A 296 13.81 -10.15 -3.19
C ALA A 296 13.29 -11.52 -3.67
N HIS A 297 13.48 -12.57 -2.87
CA HIS A 297 13.24 -13.98 -3.19
C HIS A 297 12.76 -14.72 -1.94
N TRP A 298 11.63 -14.28 -1.40
CA TRP A 298 11.19 -14.67 -0.05
C TRP A 298 10.90 -16.17 0.10
N TYR A 299 10.45 -16.84 -0.95
CA TYR A 299 10.07 -18.25 -0.92
C TYR A 299 11.19 -19.17 -1.39
N SER A 300 12.12 -18.69 -2.21
CA SER A 300 13.18 -19.51 -2.82
C SER A 300 14.55 -19.38 -2.14
N VAL A 301 14.86 -18.26 -1.47
CA VAL A 301 16.18 -18.04 -0.84
C VAL A 301 16.10 -18.16 0.68
N GLY A 302 16.77 -19.17 1.25
CA GLY A 302 16.82 -19.37 2.70
C GLY A 302 15.53 -19.96 3.29
N ALA A 303 14.66 -20.55 2.47
CA ALA A 303 13.63 -21.45 2.96
C ALA A 303 14.32 -22.70 3.50
N THR A 304 14.56 -22.75 4.81
CA THR A 304 14.87 -24.02 5.48
C THR A 304 13.72 -24.97 5.16
N SER A 305 14.03 -26.06 4.47
CA SER A 305 13.11 -27.17 4.24
C SER A 305 12.53 -27.60 5.59
N GLY A 306 11.29 -27.21 5.87
CA GLY A 306 10.52 -27.61 7.04
C GLY A 306 9.43 -28.58 6.62
#